data_AF-A0A4R4T532-F1
#
_entry.id   AF-A0A4R4T532-F1
#
_cell.length_a   1.000
_cell.length_b   1.000
_cell.length_c   1.000
_cell.angle_alpha   90.00
_cell.angle_beta   90.00
_cell.angle_gamma   90.00
#
_symmetry.space_group_name_H-M   'P 1'
#
loop_
_entity.id
_entity.type
_entity.pdbx_description
1 polymer ?
#
loop_
_entity_poly.entity_id
_entity_poly.type
_entity_poly.pdbx_seq_one_letter_code
_entity_poly.pdbx_strand_id
1 'polypeptide(L)' 'MTTEPRAAPRPAPPRWAGKPVRQLTTGELAEALAYLERHRPDDDVLGRALAGEFARRTAAAEFARRTADRAPEPGGPPRT' A
#
# COMPACT_ATOMS: atom_id res chain seq x y z
N MET A 1 12.99 48.46 9.80
CA MET A 1 12.18 47.38 10.40
C MET A 1 11.75 46.46 9.29
N THR A 2 12.49 45.37 9.05
CA THR A 2 12.12 44.39 8.02
C THR A 2 11.40 43.25 8.73
N THR A 3 10.09 43.14 8.50
CA THR A 3 9.31 41.99 8.97
C THR A 3 9.71 40.79 8.11
N GLU A 4 10.28 39.75 8.72
CA GLU A 4 10.52 38.50 8.02
C GLU A 4 9.19 37.79 7.77
N PRO A 5 8.98 37.19 6.57
CA PRO A 5 7.76 36.48 6.27
C PRO A 5 7.69 35.25 7.18
N ARG A 6 6.67 35.20 8.05
CA ARG A 6 6.41 34.04 8.88
C ARG A 6 6.11 32.84 7.98
N ALA A 7 6.96 31.82 8.05
CA ALA A 7 6.79 30.59 7.30
C ALA A 7 5.40 30.00 7.54
N ALA A 8 4.67 29.73 6.47
CA ALA A 8 3.37 29.07 6.52
C ALA A 8 3.53 27.68 7.18
N PRO A 9 2.53 27.22 7.95
CA PRO A 9 2.58 25.90 8.57
C PRO A 9 2.74 24.81 7.49
N ARG A 10 3.71 23.93 7.69
CA ARG A 10 3.92 22.79 6.78
C ARG A 10 2.74 21.83 6.91
N PRO A 11 2.25 21.25 5.80
CA PRO A 11 1.20 20.25 5.86
C PRO A 11 1.64 19.07 6.73
N ALA A 12 0.72 18.56 7.54
CA ALA A 12 0.98 17.40 8.37
C ALA A 12 1.39 16.20 7.49
N PRO A 13 2.35 15.38 7.94
CA PRO A 13 2.76 14.21 7.18
C PRO A 13 1.60 13.22 7.04
N PRO A 14 1.51 12.49 5.92
CA PRO A 14 0.51 11.44 5.75
C PRO A 14 0.60 10.40 6.87
N ARG A 15 -0.54 9.86 7.29
CA ARG A 15 -0.65 8.85 8.38
C ARG A 15 0.23 7.61 8.20
N TRP A 16 0.57 7.28 6.95
CA TRP A 16 1.40 6.14 6.60
C TRP A 16 2.90 6.45 6.62
N ALA A 17 3.31 7.73 6.62
CA ALA A 17 4.70 8.14 6.43
C ALA A 17 5.67 7.77 7.56
N GLY A 18 5.14 7.39 8.74
CA GLY A 18 5.94 6.87 9.87
C GLY A 18 6.01 5.35 9.94
N LYS A 19 5.34 4.62 9.04
CA LYS A 19 5.21 3.17 9.11
C LYS A 19 6.26 2.49 8.22
N PRO A 20 6.87 1.37 8.66
CA PRO A 20 7.63 0.50 7.75
C PRO A 20 6.75 0.02 6.59
N VAL A 21 7.33 -0.10 5.39
CA VAL A 21 6.61 -0.55 4.18
C VAL A 21 5.86 -1.87 4.40
N ARG A 22 6.48 -2.79 5.15
CA ARG A 22 5.90 -4.10 5.52
C ARG A 22 4.70 -4.01 6.47
N GLN A 23 4.42 -2.86 7.07
CA GLN A 23 3.29 -2.63 7.97
C GLN A 23 2.18 -1.78 7.33
N LEU A 24 2.39 -1.26 6.12
CA LEU A 24 1.35 -0.55 5.39
C LEU A 24 0.20 -1.49 5.02
N THR A 25 -1.01 -1.00 4.91
CA THR A 25 -2.10 -1.75 4.26
C THR A 25 -2.01 -1.63 2.73
N THR A 26 -2.76 -2.43 1.98
CA THR A 26 -2.86 -2.28 0.52
C THR A 26 -3.36 -0.89 0.13
N GLY A 27 -4.33 -0.33 0.87
CA GLY A 27 -4.83 1.03 0.64
C GLY A 27 -3.78 2.10 0.92
N GLU A 28 -3.04 1.97 2.02
CA GLU A 28 -1.96 2.92 2.35
C GLU A 28 -0.79 2.85 1.36
N LEU A 29 -0.49 1.67 0.81
CA LEU A 29 0.49 1.54 -0.26
C LEU A 29 0.06 2.29 -1.53
N ALA A 30 -1.22 2.19 -1.92
CA ALA A 30 -1.75 2.94 -3.06
C ALA A 30 -1.74 4.46 -2.80
N GLU A 31 -2.13 4.90 -1.60
CA GLU A 31 -2.03 6.30 -1.18
C GLU A 31 -0.59 6.81 -1.23
N ALA A 32 0.37 5.99 -0.78
CA ALA A 32 1.78 6.34 -0.78
C ALA A 32 2.36 6.47 -2.20
N LEU A 33 2.03 5.56 -3.11
CA LEU A 33 2.43 5.64 -4.52
C LEU A 33 1.90 6.92 -5.18
N ALA A 34 0.59 7.18 -5.02
CA ALA A 34 -0.03 8.38 -5.57
C ALA A 34 0.55 9.67 -4.96
N TYR A 35 0.98 9.62 -3.69
CA TYR A 35 1.68 10.74 -3.07
C TYR A 35 3.06 10.97 -3.68
N LEU A 36 3.85 9.92 -3.92
CA LEU A 36 5.17 10.04 -4.53
C LEU A 36 5.11 10.61 -5.94
N GLU A 37 4.18 10.15 -6.77
CA GLU A 37 3.98 10.68 -8.12
C GLU A 37 3.73 12.20 -8.12
N ARG A 38 3.03 12.72 -7.10
CA ARG A 38 2.68 14.14 -7.00
C ARG A 38 3.76 15.00 -6.33
N HIS A 39 4.55 14.46 -5.42
CA HIS A 39 5.41 15.27 -4.54
C HIS A 39 6.89 14.90 -4.60
N ARG A 40 7.22 13.69 -5.04
CA ARG A 40 8.56 13.08 -4.99
C ARG A 40 8.77 12.15 -6.20
N PRO A 41 8.55 12.63 -7.44
CA PRO A 41 8.60 11.76 -8.63
C PRO A 41 9.99 11.16 -8.86
N ASP A 42 11.05 11.82 -8.36
CA ASP A 42 12.43 11.36 -8.52
C ASP A 42 12.86 10.31 -7.48
N ASP A 43 12.02 9.98 -6.49
CA ASP A 43 12.33 8.99 -5.45
C ASP A 43 12.02 7.56 -5.90
N ASP A 44 12.72 7.13 -6.96
CA ASP A 44 12.53 5.83 -7.62
C ASP A 44 12.74 4.63 -6.68
N VAL A 45 13.67 4.74 -5.74
CA VAL A 45 13.99 3.66 -4.80
C VAL A 45 12.80 3.40 -3.89
N LEU A 46 12.23 4.46 -3.31
CA LEU A 46 11.05 4.34 -2.48
C LEU A 46 9.81 3.93 -3.30
N GLY A 47 9.65 4.49 -4.50
CA GLY A 47 8.58 4.11 -5.42
C GLY A 47 8.58 2.62 -5.77
N ARG A 48 9.75 2.07 -6.13
CA ARG A 48 9.90 0.63 -6.42
C ARG A 48 9.66 -0.25 -5.20
N ALA A 49 10.12 0.17 -4.02
CA ALA A 49 9.89 -0.59 -2.79
C ALA A 49 8.40 -0.70 -2.45
N LEU A 50 7.65 0.41 -2.56
CA LEU A 50 6.20 0.44 -2.35
C LEU A 50 5.47 -0.39 -3.40
N ALA A 51 5.82 -0.24 -4.68
CA ALA A 51 5.22 -1.00 -5.79
C ALA A 51 5.45 -2.51 -5.62
N GLY A 52 6.66 -2.92 -5.24
CA GLY A 52 6.98 -4.33 -4.99
C GLY A 52 6.17 -4.94 -3.84
N GLU A 53 5.99 -4.22 -2.73
CA GLU A 53 5.15 -4.71 -1.63
C GLU A 53 3.66 -4.74 -2.02
N PHE A 54 3.18 -3.74 -2.77
CA PHE A 54 1.80 -3.73 -3.28
C PHE A 54 1.53 -4.93 -4.19
N ALA A 55 2.43 -5.22 -5.13
CA ALA A 55 2.34 -6.38 -6.00
C ALA A 55 2.35 -7.69 -5.19
N ARG A 56 3.25 -7.81 -4.22
CA ARG A 56 3.33 -8.99 -3.34
C ARG A 56 2.03 -9.23 -2.58
N ARG A 57 1.45 -8.21 -1.95
CA ARG A 57 0.20 -8.34 -1.18
C ARG A 57 -0.99 -8.68 -2.06
N THR A 58 -1.08 -8.03 -3.23
CA THR A 58 -2.14 -8.32 -4.19
C THR A 58 -2.03 -9.76 -4.69
N ALA A 59 -0.82 -10.22 -5.03
CA ALA A 59 -0.58 -11.60 -5.42
C ALA A 59 -0.94 -12.60 -4.30
N ALA A 60 -0.60 -12.30 -3.04
CA ALA A 60 -0.97 -13.14 -1.91
C ALA A 60 -2.49 -13.21 -1.69
N ALA A 61 -3.20 -12.10 -1.83
CA ALA A 61 -4.65 -12.05 -1.72
C ALA A 61 -5.33 -12.83 -2.85
N GLU A 62 -4.88 -12.66 -4.10
CA GLU A 62 -5.39 -13.41 -5.25
C GLU A 62 -5.09 -14.91 -5.14
N PHE A 63 -3.91 -15.27 -4.64
CA PHE A 63 -3.57 -16.67 -4.37
C PHE A 63 -4.52 -17.26 -3.32
N ALA A 64 -4.72 -16.57 -2.20
CA ALA A 64 -5.65 -17.02 -1.15
C ALA A 64 -7.08 -17.19 -1.67
N ARG A 65 -7.56 -16.26 -2.50
CA ARG A 65 -8.88 -16.36 -3.14
C ARG A 65 -9.00 -17.61 -4.00
N ARG A 66 -8.03 -17.85 -4.89
CA ARG A 66 -8.01 -19.03 -5.77
C ARG A 66 -7.94 -20.34 -5.01
N THR A 67 -7.24 -20.38 -3.88
CA THR A 67 -7.19 -21.57 -3.03
C THR A 67 -8.52 -21.83 -2.32
N ALA A 68 -9.22 -20.77 -1.89
CA ALA A 68 -10.55 -20.89 -1.30
C ALA A 68 -11.57 -21.38 -2.34
N ASP A 69 -11.57 -20.83 -3.55
CA ASP A 69 -12.46 -21.24 -4.64
C ASP A 69 -12.25 -22.70 -5.08
N ARG A 70 -11.05 -23.25 -4.86
CA ARG A 70 -10.69 -24.64 -5.20
C ARG A 70 -10.96 -25.63 -4.07
N ALA A 71 -11.23 -25.17 -2.85
CA ALA A 71 -11.51 -26.07 -1.74
C ALA A 71 -12.82 -26.84 -2.02
N PRO A 72 -12.81 -28.19 -2.03
CA PRO A 72 -14.04 -28.95 -2.19
C PRO A 72 -14.97 -28.66 -1.00
N GLU A 73 -16.26 -28.45 -1.27
CA GLU A 73 -17.31 -28.35 -0.26
C GLU A 73 -17.16 -29.50 0.76
N PRO A 74 -16.95 -29.21 2.05
CA PRO A 74 -16.93 -30.23 3.09
C PRO A 74 -18.37 -30.73 3.29
N GLY A 75 -18.83 -31.64 2.42
CA GLY A 75 -20.18 -32.17 2.49
C GLY A 75 -20.76 -32.81 1.22
N GLY A 76 -19.99 -32.98 0.15
CA GLY A 76 -20.49 -33.68 -1.04
C GLY A 76 -20.95 -35.11 -0.68
N PRO A 77 -22.20 -35.51 -1.00
CA PRO A 77 -22.72 -36.82 -0.60
C PRO A 77 -21.89 -37.95 -1.22
N PRO A 78 -21.74 -39.10 -0.52
CA PRO A 78 -20.98 -40.23 -1.04
C PRO A 78 -21.58 -40.67 -2.37
N ARG A 79 -20.74 -40.70 -3.42
CA ARG A 79 -21.13 -41.28 -4.70
C ARG A 79 -21.27 -42.79 -4.51
N THR A 80 -22.51 -43.25 -4.39
CA THR A 80 -22.92 -44.66 -4.50
C THR A 80 -22.93 -45.09 -5.96
#